data_AF-A0A7V8VU90-F1
#
_entry.id   AF-A0A7V8VU90-F1
#
_cell.length_a   1.000
_cell.length_b   1.000
_cell.length_c   1.000
_cell.angle_alpha   90.00
_cell.angle_beta   90.00
_cell.angle_gamma   90.00
#
_symmetry.space_group_name_H-M   'P 1'
#
loop_
_entity.id
_entity.type
_entity.pdbx_description
1 polymer ?
#
loop_
_entity_poly.entity_id
_entity_poly.type
_entity_poly.pdbx_seq_one_letter_code
_entity_poly.pdbx_strand_id
1 'polypeptide(L)'
;MTGAVTAADLVLTNGRIVTVDSARPEAQALAVSGDRIVAVGSDAEIRRYVGPATQLLDLEGRLAIPGFIEGHGHYMSLGRARLILDLTTARTWEEIVAMVGEAARTAQSGEWIEGRGWHQEKWERTPEPSVEGNPVHHSLSAVSPDNPVYLTHASGHAAFANARAMQLAGITTSTPDPDGGEIVRDA
;
A
#
# COMPACT_ATOMS: atom_id res chain seq x y z
N MET A 1 53.41 -2.02 -8.24
CA MET A 1 52.84 -3.34 -8.61
C MET A 1 51.33 -3.17 -8.73
N THR A 2 50.80 -3.08 -9.94
CA THR A 2 49.36 -2.98 -10.19
C THR A 2 48.80 -4.40 -10.20
N GLY A 3 48.16 -4.82 -9.11
CA GLY A 3 47.41 -6.08 -9.08
C GLY A 3 46.29 -6.05 -10.13
N ALA A 4 46.03 -7.20 -10.76
CA ALA A 4 44.95 -7.32 -11.72
C ALA A 4 43.61 -6.98 -11.05
N VAL A 5 42.90 -5.98 -11.58
CA VAL A 5 41.55 -5.64 -11.12
C VAL A 5 40.59 -6.69 -11.68
N THR A 6 39.77 -7.27 -10.82
CA THR A 6 38.74 -8.23 -11.25
C THR A 6 37.64 -7.46 -11.98
N ALA A 7 37.23 -7.96 -13.15
CA ALA A 7 36.13 -7.37 -13.91
C ALA A 7 34.83 -7.41 -13.09
N ALA A 8 34.03 -6.35 -13.22
CA ALA A 8 32.74 -6.22 -12.56
C ALA A 8 31.61 -6.88 -13.36
N ASP A 9 30.50 -7.19 -12.70
CA ASP A 9 29.32 -7.75 -13.34
C ASP A 9 28.50 -6.64 -14.04
N LEU A 10 28.37 -5.47 -13.39
CA LEU A 10 27.71 -4.28 -13.91
C LEU A 10 28.59 -3.05 -13.72
N VAL A 11 28.64 -2.18 -14.73
CA VAL A 11 29.26 -0.86 -14.65
C VAL A 11 28.27 0.20 -15.14
N LEU A 12 28.02 1.20 -14.29
CA LEU A 12 27.30 2.43 -14.65
C LEU A 12 28.33 3.47 -15.08
N THR A 13 28.14 4.14 -16.22
CA THR A 13 29.03 5.22 -16.71
C THR A 13 28.25 6.47 -17.11
N ASN A 14 28.97 7.58 -17.28
CA ASN A 14 28.49 8.83 -17.84
C ASN A 14 27.22 9.32 -17.11
N GLY A 15 27.20 9.20 -15.78
CA GLY A 15 26.08 9.61 -14.95
C GLY A 15 26.41 10.80 -14.06
N ARG A 16 25.39 11.27 -13.35
CA ARG A 16 25.54 12.03 -12.11
C ARG A 16 25.13 11.11 -10.96
N ILE A 17 26.09 10.57 -10.24
CA ILE A 17 25.84 9.57 -9.18
C ILE A 17 26.00 10.26 -7.83
N VAL A 18 24.92 10.37 -7.05
CA VAL A 18 24.99 10.85 -5.66
C VAL A 18 25.29 9.65 -4.76
N THR A 19 26.36 9.74 -3.96
CA THR A 19 26.84 8.60 -3.16
C THR A 19 26.39 8.65 -1.70
N VAL A 20 25.92 9.81 -1.24
CA VAL A 20 25.70 10.18 0.17
C VAL A 20 26.92 9.98 1.09
N ASP A 21 28.12 9.86 0.52
CA ASP A 21 29.41 9.86 1.23
C ASP A 21 29.98 11.29 1.25
N SER A 22 30.29 11.83 2.43
CA SER A 22 30.83 13.17 2.59
C SER A 22 32.22 13.34 1.96
N ALA A 23 32.99 12.27 1.82
CA ALA A 23 34.31 12.31 1.18
C ALA A 23 34.23 12.31 -0.36
N ARG A 24 33.12 11.83 -0.93
CA ARG A 24 32.89 11.76 -2.38
C ARG A 24 31.41 11.88 -2.69
N PRO A 25 30.78 13.06 -2.50
CA PRO A 25 29.32 13.20 -2.55
C PRO A 25 28.72 12.94 -3.93
N GLU A 26 29.49 13.16 -4.99
CA GLU A 26 29.11 12.87 -6.37
C GLU A 26 30.20 12.07 -7.11
N ALA A 27 29.80 11.30 -8.12
CA ALA A 27 30.66 10.52 -9.02
C ALA A 27 30.04 10.41 -10.43
N GLN A 28 30.81 9.95 -11.42
CA GLN A 28 30.34 9.77 -12.79
C GLN A 28 30.00 8.32 -13.12
N ALA A 29 30.66 7.39 -12.44
CA ALA A 29 30.59 5.96 -12.72
C ALA A 29 30.72 5.14 -11.44
N LEU A 30 30.21 3.91 -11.47
CA LEU A 30 30.44 2.89 -10.45
C LEU A 30 30.51 1.49 -11.04
N ALA A 31 31.17 0.59 -10.34
CA ALA A 31 31.28 -0.83 -10.67
C ALA A 31 30.64 -1.68 -9.57
N VAL A 32 29.88 -2.69 -9.96
CA VAL A 32 29.18 -3.64 -9.10
C VAL A 32 29.65 -5.05 -9.40
N SER A 33 29.96 -5.81 -8.35
CA SER A 33 30.15 -7.25 -8.44
C SER A 33 29.22 -7.95 -7.45
N GLY A 34 28.42 -8.89 -7.93
CA GLY A 34 27.32 -9.51 -7.19
C GLY A 34 26.37 -8.46 -6.64
N ASP A 35 26.28 -8.41 -5.31
CA ASP A 35 25.42 -7.51 -4.53
C ASP A 35 26.16 -6.30 -3.95
N ARG A 36 27.41 -6.05 -4.37
CA ARG A 36 28.27 -4.99 -3.80
C ARG A 36 28.82 -4.04 -4.86
N ILE A 37 28.83 -2.76 -4.50
CA ILE A 37 29.58 -1.73 -5.22
C ILE A 37 31.06 -1.91 -4.85
N VAL A 38 31.90 -2.19 -5.85
CA VAL A 38 33.35 -2.44 -5.66
C VAL A 38 34.21 -1.21 -5.97
N ALA A 39 33.67 -0.24 -6.71
CA ALA A 39 34.32 1.04 -6.96
C ALA A 39 33.31 2.12 -7.37
N VAL A 40 33.62 3.37 -7.03
CA VAL A 40 32.85 4.57 -7.39
C VAL A 40 33.84 5.67 -7.79
N GLY A 41 33.63 6.38 -8.89
CA GLY A 41 34.54 7.44 -9.32
C GLY A 41 34.21 8.06 -10.66
N SER A 42 35.22 8.60 -11.33
CA SER A 42 35.13 9.06 -12.72
C SER A 42 34.99 7.89 -13.70
N ASP A 43 34.49 8.17 -14.91
CA ASP A 43 34.42 7.16 -15.99
C ASP A 43 35.79 6.52 -16.28
N ALA A 44 36.84 7.33 -16.24
CA ALA A 44 38.20 6.87 -16.48
C ALA A 44 38.70 5.93 -15.38
N GLU A 45 38.38 6.19 -14.12
CA GLU A 45 38.77 5.33 -13.00
C GLU A 45 38.04 3.98 -13.06
N ILE A 46 36.76 3.99 -13.43
CA ILE A 46 35.91 2.79 -13.41
C ILE A 46 36.10 1.92 -14.67
N ARG A 47 36.57 2.48 -15.78
CA ARG A 47 36.81 1.73 -17.03
C ARG A 47 37.65 0.46 -16.87
N ARG A 48 38.57 0.44 -15.89
CA ARG A 48 39.43 -0.73 -15.60
C ARG A 48 38.68 -1.96 -15.07
N TYR A 49 37.44 -1.78 -14.61
CA TYR A 49 36.57 -2.86 -14.14
C TYR A 49 35.72 -3.48 -15.27
N VAL A 50 35.81 -2.95 -16.51
CA VAL A 50 35.06 -3.49 -17.65
C VAL A 50 35.81 -4.67 -18.25
N GLY A 51 35.17 -5.83 -18.27
CA GLY A 51 35.63 -7.05 -18.93
C GLY A 51 34.62 -7.58 -19.96
N PRO A 52 34.95 -8.69 -20.66
CA PRO A 52 34.11 -9.23 -21.75
C PRO A 52 32.67 -9.61 -21.35
N ALA A 53 32.45 -9.92 -20.07
CA ALA A 53 31.14 -10.31 -19.54
C ALA A 53 30.45 -9.18 -18.75
N THR A 54 31.09 -8.02 -18.59
CA THR A 54 30.53 -6.89 -17.84
C THR A 54 29.35 -6.29 -18.59
N GLN A 55 28.21 -6.16 -17.92
CA GLN A 55 27.12 -5.34 -18.41
C GLN A 55 27.51 -3.86 -18.25
N LEU A 56 27.63 -3.14 -19.36
CA LEU A 56 27.91 -1.71 -19.35
C LEU A 56 26.60 -0.95 -19.57
N LEU A 57 26.24 -0.06 -18.64
CA LEU A 57 25.05 0.79 -18.72
C LEU A 57 25.48 2.27 -18.74
N ASP A 58 25.32 2.89 -19.91
CA ASP A 58 25.51 4.33 -20.08
C ASP A 58 24.28 5.07 -19.52
N LEU A 59 24.52 5.98 -18.57
CA LEU A 59 23.46 6.77 -17.95
C LEU A 59 23.07 8.00 -18.79
N GLU A 60 23.85 8.39 -19.79
CA GLU A 60 23.62 9.55 -20.66
C GLU A 60 23.39 10.86 -19.88
N GLY A 61 24.17 11.07 -18.83
CA GLY A 61 24.09 12.21 -17.91
C GLY A 61 22.97 12.12 -16.88
N ARG A 62 22.18 11.02 -16.84
CA ARG A 62 21.09 10.84 -15.87
C ARG A 62 21.60 10.67 -14.44
N LEU A 63 20.72 10.98 -13.50
CA LEU A 63 20.97 10.89 -12.06
C LEU A 63 20.80 9.45 -11.56
N ALA A 64 21.79 8.95 -10.81
CA ALA A 64 21.67 7.76 -9.99
C ALA A 64 21.80 8.13 -8.50
N ILE A 65 20.93 7.57 -7.67
CA ILE A 65 20.91 7.77 -6.21
C ILE A 65 20.87 6.41 -5.51
N PRO A 66 21.22 6.32 -4.21
CA PRO A 66 20.96 5.13 -3.43
C PRO A 66 19.47 4.78 -3.46
N GLY A 67 19.14 3.50 -3.49
CA GLY A 67 17.76 3.04 -3.35
C GLY A 67 17.15 3.51 -2.03
N PHE A 68 15.85 3.78 -2.01
CA PHE A 68 15.16 4.14 -0.79
C PHE A 68 15.16 2.99 0.21
N ILE A 69 15.43 3.30 1.48
CA ILE A 69 15.34 2.37 2.61
C ILE A 69 14.15 2.80 3.47
N GLU A 70 13.08 2.02 3.43
CA GLU A 70 11.92 2.21 4.30
C GLU A 70 12.18 1.54 5.67
N GLY A 71 12.31 2.36 6.71
CA GLY A 71 12.67 1.92 8.06
C GLY A 71 11.49 1.45 8.93
N HIS A 72 10.26 1.82 8.58
CA HIS A 72 9.06 1.45 9.33
C HIS A 72 7.81 1.45 8.43
N GLY A 73 7.67 0.41 7.60
CA GLY A 73 6.48 0.18 6.77
C GLY A 73 5.63 -0.99 7.26
N HIS A 74 4.31 -0.82 7.25
CA HIS A 74 3.36 -1.92 7.47
C HIS A 74 3.02 -2.63 6.15
N TYR A 75 3.97 -3.41 5.61
CA TYR A 75 3.84 -4.04 4.28
C TYR A 75 2.64 -4.97 4.13
N MET A 76 2.31 -5.75 5.18
CA MET A 76 1.15 -6.64 5.15
C MET A 76 -0.15 -5.84 5.05
N SER A 77 -0.26 -4.73 5.79
CA SER A 77 -1.40 -3.83 5.73
C SER A 77 -1.50 -3.13 4.37
N LEU A 78 -0.36 -2.72 3.81
CA LEU A 78 -0.31 -2.15 2.46
C LEU A 78 -0.76 -3.15 1.39
N GLY A 79 -0.26 -4.40 1.46
CA GLY A 79 -0.68 -5.47 0.57
C GLY A 79 -2.17 -5.77 0.71
N ARG A 80 -2.67 -5.91 1.94
CA ARG A 80 -4.11 -6.11 2.20
C ARG A 80 -4.95 -4.98 1.63
N ALA A 81 -4.54 -3.72 1.80
CA ALA A 81 -5.26 -2.57 1.26
C ALA A 81 -5.42 -2.61 -0.27
N ARG A 82 -4.55 -3.34 -0.99
CA ARG A 82 -4.66 -3.57 -2.45
C ARG A 82 -5.56 -4.75 -2.83
N LEU A 83 -5.89 -5.61 -1.88
CA LEU A 83 -6.70 -6.83 -2.08
C LEU A 83 -8.16 -6.65 -1.63
N ILE A 84 -8.46 -5.59 -0.89
CA ILE A 84 -9.80 -5.26 -0.41
C ILE A 84 -10.40 -4.10 -1.21
N LEU A 85 -11.68 -3.82 -1.02
CA LEU A 85 -12.36 -2.71 -1.69
C LEU A 85 -11.72 -1.35 -1.32
N ASP A 86 -11.27 -0.60 -2.33
CA ASP A 86 -10.82 0.78 -2.18
C ASP A 86 -12.02 1.72 -2.16
N LEU A 87 -12.39 2.19 -0.98
CA LEU A 87 -13.53 3.08 -0.78
C LEU A 87 -13.13 4.56 -0.78
N THR A 88 -11.88 4.90 -1.13
CA THR A 88 -11.37 6.28 -1.03
C THR A 88 -12.02 7.24 -2.02
N THR A 89 -12.56 6.71 -3.12
CA THR A 89 -13.20 7.47 -4.20
C THR A 89 -14.71 7.59 -4.04
N ALA A 90 -15.33 6.83 -3.13
CA ALA A 90 -16.78 6.81 -2.97
C ALA A 90 -17.30 8.17 -2.47
N ARG A 91 -18.30 8.69 -3.16
CA ARG A 91 -18.96 9.99 -2.93
C ARG A 91 -20.35 9.85 -2.35
N THR A 92 -20.88 8.63 -2.25
CA THR A 92 -22.18 8.35 -1.62
C THR A 92 -22.15 7.01 -0.90
N TRP A 93 -23.10 6.80 0.03
CA TRP A 93 -23.27 5.49 0.67
C TRP A 93 -23.75 4.44 -0.33
N GLU A 94 -24.57 4.84 -1.29
CA GLU A 94 -25.09 3.98 -2.35
C GLU A 94 -23.98 3.45 -3.24
N GLU A 95 -22.95 4.25 -3.53
CA GLU A 95 -21.74 3.77 -4.22
C GLU A 95 -21.02 2.70 -3.41
N ILE A 96 -20.83 2.90 -2.10
CA ILE A 96 -20.21 1.90 -1.22
C ILE A 96 -21.03 0.60 -1.23
N VAL A 97 -22.34 0.70 -1.09
CA VAL A 97 -23.26 -0.47 -1.14
C VAL A 97 -23.16 -1.16 -2.50
N ALA A 98 -23.10 -0.42 -3.62
CA ALA A 98 -22.96 -1.00 -4.95
C ALA A 98 -21.63 -1.73 -5.12
N MET A 99 -20.52 -1.17 -4.61
CA MET A 99 -19.20 -1.83 -4.62
C MET A 99 -19.20 -3.13 -3.81
N VAL A 100 -19.85 -3.14 -2.65
CA VAL A 100 -20.02 -4.35 -1.83
C VAL A 100 -20.89 -5.39 -2.54
N GLY A 101 -22.00 -4.95 -3.14
CA GLY A 101 -22.88 -5.83 -3.92
C GLY A 101 -22.14 -6.47 -5.08
N GLU A 102 -21.30 -5.72 -5.80
CA GLU A 102 -20.47 -6.26 -6.87
C GLU A 102 -19.52 -7.35 -6.38
N ALA A 103 -18.81 -7.09 -5.28
CA ALA A 103 -17.93 -8.07 -4.66
C ALA A 103 -18.70 -9.33 -4.25
N ALA A 104 -19.86 -9.17 -3.61
CA ALA A 104 -20.70 -10.27 -3.14
C ALA A 104 -21.18 -11.19 -4.27
N ARG A 105 -21.45 -10.66 -5.47
CA ARG A 105 -21.89 -11.49 -6.62
C ARG A 105 -20.86 -12.52 -7.08
N THR A 106 -19.59 -12.28 -6.81
CA THR A 106 -18.48 -13.14 -7.26
C THR A 106 -17.81 -13.90 -6.13
N ALA A 107 -18.08 -13.51 -4.88
CA ALA A 107 -17.56 -14.15 -3.68
C ALA A 107 -18.23 -15.51 -3.41
N GLN A 108 -17.50 -16.42 -2.79
CA GLN A 108 -18.08 -17.66 -2.26
C GLN A 108 -18.92 -17.34 -1.02
N SER A 109 -19.98 -18.12 -0.75
CA SER A 109 -20.77 -17.95 0.48
C SER A 109 -19.88 -18.03 1.73
N GLY A 110 -20.01 -17.05 2.64
CA GLY A 110 -19.20 -16.93 3.84
C GLY A 110 -17.83 -16.27 3.65
N GLU A 111 -17.41 -15.98 2.41
CA GLU A 111 -16.19 -15.23 2.14
C GLU A 111 -16.33 -13.78 2.62
N TRP A 112 -15.29 -13.25 3.26
CA TRP A 112 -15.29 -11.89 3.80
C TRP A 112 -15.13 -10.84 2.70
N ILE A 113 -16.04 -9.88 2.69
CA ILE A 113 -15.94 -8.69 1.85
C ILE A 113 -15.42 -7.55 2.73
N GLU A 114 -14.18 -7.17 2.47
CA GLU A 114 -13.53 -6.11 3.22
C GLU A 114 -13.36 -4.87 2.36
N GLY A 115 -13.36 -3.71 3.00
CA GLY A 115 -13.06 -2.44 2.34
C GLY A 115 -12.45 -1.43 3.28
N ARG A 116 -11.77 -0.42 2.73
CA ARG A 116 -11.19 0.66 3.53
C ARG A 116 -11.21 1.99 2.80
N GLY A 117 -11.29 3.08 3.56
CA GLY A 117 -10.94 4.42 3.07
C GLY A 117 -12.13 5.36 2.86
N TRP A 118 -13.34 4.91 3.21
CA TRP A 118 -14.51 5.78 3.24
C TRP A 118 -14.33 6.88 4.29
N HIS A 119 -14.94 8.04 4.03
CA HIS A 119 -14.98 9.16 4.96
C HIS A 119 -16.23 9.98 4.65
N GLN A 120 -17.09 10.20 5.65
CA GLN A 120 -18.40 10.83 5.46
C GLN A 120 -18.32 12.28 4.95
N GLU A 121 -17.26 13.02 5.25
CA GLU A 121 -17.04 14.37 4.67
C GLU A 121 -16.86 14.38 3.14
N LYS A 122 -16.52 13.23 2.55
CA LYS A 122 -16.47 13.09 1.08
C LYS A 122 -17.83 12.82 0.48
N TRP A 123 -18.84 12.49 1.28
CA TRP A 123 -20.14 12.15 0.78
C TRP A 123 -20.92 13.40 0.36
N GLU A 124 -21.62 13.31 -0.76
CA GLU A 124 -22.41 14.41 -1.31
C GLU A 124 -23.65 14.74 -0.46
N ARG A 125 -24.09 13.78 0.34
CA ARG A 125 -25.22 13.89 1.26
C ARG A 125 -25.06 12.94 2.45
N THR A 126 -25.68 13.28 3.57
CA THR A 126 -25.89 12.33 4.65
C THR A 126 -26.81 11.21 4.17
N PRO A 127 -26.44 9.93 4.32
CA PRO A 127 -27.29 8.83 3.92
C PRO A 127 -28.51 8.73 4.84
N GLU A 128 -29.62 8.24 4.27
CA GLU A 128 -30.85 7.97 5.02
C GLU A 128 -31.31 6.53 4.77
N PRO A 129 -31.74 5.80 5.80
CA PRO A 129 -31.79 6.20 7.22
C PRO A 129 -30.39 6.22 7.88
N SER A 130 -30.19 7.15 8.82
CA SER A 130 -28.95 7.25 9.62
C SER A 130 -29.20 7.47 11.11
N VAL A 131 -28.20 7.14 11.92
CA VAL A 131 -28.08 7.48 13.34
C VAL A 131 -26.87 8.38 13.49
N GLU A 132 -27.09 9.62 13.96
CA GLU A 132 -26.03 10.64 14.07
C GLU A 132 -25.27 10.89 12.75
N GLY A 133 -25.96 10.75 11.61
CA GLY A 133 -25.37 10.89 10.28
C GLY A 133 -24.60 9.66 9.78
N ASN A 134 -24.57 8.57 10.55
CA ASN A 134 -23.99 7.29 10.15
C ASN A 134 -25.07 6.34 9.60
N PRO A 135 -24.90 5.76 8.40
CA PRO A 135 -25.87 4.84 7.83
C PRO A 135 -26.00 3.57 8.65
N VAL A 136 -27.22 3.02 8.69
CA VAL A 136 -27.50 1.70 9.28
C VAL A 136 -27.13 0.57 8.32
N HIS A 137 -26.91 -0.63 8.83
CA HIS A 137 -26.36 -1.76 8.08
C HIS A 137 -27.32 -2.41 7.07
N HIS A 138 -28.60 -2.04 7.04
CA HIS A 138 -29.65 -2.74 6.29
C HIS A 138 -29.34 -2.83 4.79
N SER A 139 -28.90 -1.74 4.17
CA SER A 139 -28.56 -1.73 2.74
C SER A 139 -27.35 -2.60 2.40
N LEU A 140 -26.31 -2.60 3.25
CA LEU A 140 -25.18 -3.52 3.11
C LEU A 140 -25.63 -4.98 3.23
N SER A 141 -26.49 -5.26 4.21
CA SER A 141 -26.95 -6.62 4.50
C SER A 141 -27.81 -7.17 3.36
N ALA A 142 -28.64 -6.32 2.74
CA ALA A 142 -29.48 -6.69 1.61
C ALA A 142 -28.66 -7.13 0.37
N VAL A 143 -27.51 -6.51 0.12
CA VAL A 143 -26.66 -6.84 -1.04
C VAL A 143 -25.62 -7.93 -0.77
N SER A 144 -25.47 -8.37 0.49
CA SER A 144 -24.46 -9.35 0.92
C SER A 144 -24.99 -10.34 1.98
N PRO A 145 -26.19 -10.95 1.79
CA PRO A 145 -26.84 -11.73 2.85
C PRO A 145 -26.01 -12.94 3.32
N ASP A 146 -25.23 -13.53 2.42
CA ASP A 146 -24.44 -14.73 2.69
C ASP A 146 -22.97 -14.45 3.05
N ASN A 147 -22.54 -13.19 2.96
CA ASN A 147 -21.15 -12.79 3.07
C ASN A 147 -20.96 -11.77 4.21
N PRO A 148 -20.07 -12.00 5.19
CA PRO A 148 -19.74 -10.98 6.17
C PRO A 148 -19.02 -9.79 5.51
N VAL A 149 -19.44 -8.58 5.86
CA VAL A 149 -18.87 -7.33 5.36
C VAL A 149 -18.24 -6.53 6.51
N TYR A 150 -17.02 -6.02 6.31
CA TYR A 150 -16.35 -5.12 7.25
C TYR A 150 -15.60 -4.00 6.52
N LEU A 151 -16.06 -2.75 6.71
CA LEU A 151 -15.60 -1.57 5.97
C LEU A 151 -14.94 -0.56 6.91
N THR A 152 -13.61 -0.46 6.87
CA THR A 152 -12.83 0.40 7.77
C THR A 152 -12.80 1.86 7.29
N HIS A 153 -13.06 2.79 8.20
CA HIS A 153 -12.96 4.24 7.97
C HIS A 153 -11.55 4.66 7.56
N ALA A 154 -11.42 5.76 6.81
CA ALA A 154 -10.11 6.28 6.39
C ALA A 154 -9.16 6.53 7.57
N SER A 155 -9.70 6.97 8.73
CA SER A 155 -8.91 7.18 9.95
C SER A 155 -8.43 5.89 10.61
N GLY A 156 -9.04 4.74 10.32
CA GLY A 156 -8.79 3.47 11.02
C GLY A 156 -9.49 3.33 12.38
N HIS A 157 -10.30 4.31 12.81
CA HIS A 157 -10.93 4.34 14.15
C HIS A 157 -12.43 4.00 14.15
N ALA A 158 -13.00 3.68 12.99
CA ALA A 158 -14.41 3.32 12.86
C ALA A 158 -14.58 2.28 11.75
N ALA A 159 -15.66 1.52 11.78
CA ALA A 159 -16.00 0.59 10.72
C ALA A 159 -17.52 0.39 10.60
N PHE A 160 -17.97 0.07 9.39
CA PHE A 160 -19.30 -0.48 9.17
C PHE A 160 -19.23 -1.99 9.03
N ALA A 161 -20.20 -2.69 9.63
CA ALA A 161 -20.36 -4.13 9.50
C ALA A 161 -21.80 -4.45 9.08
N ASN A 162 -21.98 -5.48 8.26
CA ASN A 162 -23.34 -5.97 7.94
C ASN A 162 -23.86 -6.92 9.03
N ALA A 163 -25.14 -7.30 8.91
CA ALA A 163 -25.78 -8.22 9.87
C ALA A 163 -25.02 -9.55 10.02
N ARG A 164 -24.50 -10.09 8.92
CA ARG A 164 -23.76 -11.37 8.93
C ARG A 164 -22.45 -11.27 9.70
N ALA A 165 -21.68 -10.20 9.51
CA ALA A 165 -20.45 -9.95 10.25
C ALA A 165 -20.72 -9.77 11.75
N MET A 166 -21.75 -8.98 12.11
CA MET A 166 -22.16 -8.81 13.50
C MET A 166 -22.60 -10.13 14.16
N GLN A 167 -23.36 -10.96 13.44
CA GLN A 167 -23.78 -12.28 13.91
C GLN A 167 -22.59 -13.20 14.20
N LEU A 168 -21.61 -13.26 13.30
CA LEU A 168 -20.39 -14.07 13.48
C LEU A 168 -19.54 -13.58 14.66
N ALA A 169 -19.54 -12.26 14.91
CA ALA A 169 -18.84 -11.65 16.03
C ALA A 169 -19.61 -11.72 17.37
N GLY A 170 -20.87 -12.18 17.36
CA GLY A 170 -21.71 -12.20 18.57
C GLY A 170 -22.16 -10.82 19.04
N ILE A 171 -22.17 -9.82 18.14
CA ILE A 171 -22.68 -8.48 18.44
C ILE A 171 -24.21 -8.50 18.39
N THR A 172 -24.82 -8.00 19.46
CA THR A 172 -26.28 -7.93 19.64
C THR A 172 -26.66 -6.53 20.11
N THR A 173 -27.95 -6.23 20.13
CA THR A 173 -28.48 -4.99 20.73
C THR A 173 -28.10 -4.83 22.19
N SER A 174 -27.85 -5.94 22.91
CA SER A 174 -27.43 -5.94 24.32
C SER A 174 -25.91 -5.91 24.54
N THR A 175 -25.10 -5.99 23.48
CA THR A 175 -23.65 -5.92 23.61
C THR A 175 -23.28 -4.53 24.12
N PRO A 176 -22.53 -4.39 25.23
CA PRO A 176 -22.14 -3.07 25.74
C PRO A 176 -21.13 -2.41 24.79
N ASP A 177 -21.05 -1.08 24.86
CA ASP A 177 -19.99 -0.35 24.17
C ASP A 177 -18.61 -0.72 24.74
N PRO A 178 -17.57 -0.81 23.90
CA PRO A 178 -16.21 -1.05 24.37
C PRO A 178 -15.64 0.20 25.06
N ASP A 179 -14.66 0.01 25.95
CA ASP A 179 -13.97 1.12 26.61
C ASP A 179 -13.38 2.09 25.58
N GLY A 180 -13.82 3.36 25.62
CA GLY A 180 -13.36 4.41 24.71
C GLY A 180 -13.92 4.34 23.29
N GLY A 181 -14.93 3.50 23.04
CA GLY A 181 -15.63 3.42 21.76
C GLY A 181 -17.14 3.31 21.93
N GLU A 182 -17.84 3.18 20.80
CA GLU A 182 -19.30 3.15 20.75
C GLU A 182 -19.77 2.17 19.66
N ILE A 183 -20.83 1.42 19.94
CA ILE A 183 -21.59 0.69 18.92
C ILE A 183 -22.83 1.54 18.60
N VAL A 184 -22.87 2.10 17.39
CA VAL A 184 -24.05 2.87 16.96
C VAL A 184 -25.24 1.92 16.79
N ARG A 185 -26.37 2.25 17.43
CA ARG A 185 -27.61 1.44 17.42
C ARG A 185 -28.75 2.22 16.79
N ASP A 186 -29.52 1.59 15.92
CA ASP A 186 -30.85 2.08 15.56
C ASP A 186 -31.84 1.75 16.69
N ALA A 187 -32.79 2.68 16.93
CA ALA A 187 -33.72 2.62 18.06
C ALA A 187 -34.77 1.51 17.94
#